data_AF-A0A8T3LM11-F1
#
_entry.id   AF-A0A8T3LM11-F1
#
_cell.length_a   1.000
_cell.length_b   1.000
_cell.length_c   1.000
_cell.angle_alpha   90.00
_cell.angle_beta   90.00
_cell.angle_gamma   90.00
#
_symmetry.space_group_name_H-M   'P 1'
#
loop_
_entity.id
_entity.type
_entity.pdbx_description
1 polymer ?
#
loop_
_entity_poly.entity_id
_entity_poly.type
_entity_poly.pdbx_seq_one_letter_code
_entity_poly.pdbx_strand_id
1 'polypeptide(L)'
;MSLRGRALASAVVIVLAIGLCAFTILFGRVERGFQTYVDGELVVVWWVLPGSIAERYGVRPGQIVVDGDGRSTPGLQVAIDNETGRSIYFIDREEYARSLEGGGHTGPGVSIGPAPDISATSQELLTVGVLLLLAGMWWVSRQSHGSLLRELALPTAAAMTVPLFVEPARLTQTPLLVAISWTLAAAAVVPFGLAVAGTLADRLQRRAIVILVAGCAGLVVLGALLVLSGQRVLPEPPSTVLLLATAGPGLAAAVVRYSTPSEEGERGRVVPAVELAVAGLTPAFARLQVFEYWGSPRQLLPLAIWILVVTGGLSFAVRPLLRVATRAGVQRDIAVAAMEAERARLAANIHDDALQDLTMLVRRFDAAGDAEGAAVARHIADRLRAICGDLRLPILDDLGTGPALEWLVERVERLAGGEVQLERGDDVRPPAEVELAFFRVAQEALANAVKHGRPPIVVR
;
A
#
# COMPACT_ATOMS: atom_id res chain seq x y z
N MET A 1 17.09 -0.83 -6.94
CA MET A 1 17.68 -0.33 -5.67
C MET A 1 17.42 -1.36 -4.58
N SER A 2 18.40 -1.67 -3.72
CA SER A 2 18.22 -2.63 -2.62
C SER A 2 17.28 -2.07 -1.54
N LEU A 3 16.73 -2.93 -0.66
CA LEU A 3 15.87 -2.52 0.45
C LEU A 3 16.56 -1.50 1.37
N ARG A 4 17.85 -1.72 1.66
CA ARG A 4 18.71 -0.77 2.39
C ARG A 4 18.87 0.56 1.64
N GLY A 5 19.03 0.53 0.32
CA GLY A 5 19.14 1.74 -0.49
C GLY A 5 17.87 2.61 -0.44
N ARG A 6 16.68 1.98 -0.48
CA ARG A 6 15.38 2.69 -0.35
C ARG A 6 15.21 3.33 1.02
N ALA A 7 15.60 2.60 2.07
CA ALA A 7 15.57 3.10 3.43
C ALA A 7 16.51 4.31 3.62
N LEU A 8 17.76 4.20 3.13
CA LEU A 8 18.72 5.29 3.21
C LEU A 8 18.24 6.53 2.46
N ALA A 9 17.74 6.38 1.24
CA ALA A 9 17.19 7.50 0.46
C ALA A 9 16.03 8.19 1.19
N SER A 10 15.12 7.41 1.78
CA SER A 10 14.00 7.96 2.57
C SER A 10 14.49 8.76 3.77
N ALA A 11 15.47 8.24 4.51
CA ALA A 11 16.07 8.91 5.67
C ALA A 11 16.76 10.23 5.28
N VAL A 12 17.52 10.23 4.17
CA VAL A 12 18.19 11.43 3.67
C VAL A 12 17.17 12.53 3.33
N VAL A 13 16.08 12.18 2.64
CA VAL A 13 15.03 13.17 2.30
C VAL A 13 14.37 13.74 3.56
N ILE A 14 14.09 12.91 4.56
CA ILE A 14 13.55 13.38 5.86
C ILE A 14 14.52 14.36 6.52
N VAL A 15 15.82 14.05 6.60
CA VAL A 15 16.83 14.92 7.21
C VAL A 15 16.93 16.26 6.47
N LEU A 16 16.93 16.24 5.13
CA LEU A 16 16.95 17.46 4.32
C LEU A 16 15.70 18.32 4.56
N ALA A 17 14.53 17.69 4.68
CA ALA A 17 13.27 18.39 4.95
C ALA A 17 13.27 19.04 6.34
N ILE A 18 13.76 18.33 7.37
CA ILE A 18 13.94 18.89 8.72
C ILE A 18 14.93 20.06 8.70
N GLY A 19 16.04 19.92 7.97
CA GLY A 19 17.04 20.97 7.81
C GLY A 19 16.47 22.22 7.14
N LEU A 20 15.64 22.04 6.09
CA LEU A 20 14.94 23.15 5.45
C LEU A 20 13.98 23.86 6.42
N CYS A 21 13.21 23.09 7.21
CA CYS A 21 12.32 23.63 8.23
C CYS A 21 13.09 24.47 9.27
N ALA A 22 14.20 23.93 9.78
CA ALA A 22 15.06 24.64 10.74
C ALA A 22 15.64 25.92 10.12
N PHE A 23 16.10 25.86 8.87
CA PHE A 23 16.59 27.04 8.14
C PHE A 23 15.49 28.10 8.01
N THR A 24 14.25 27.71 7.69
CA THR A 24 13.13 28.65 7.57
C THR A 24 12.72 29.26 8.90
N ILE A 25 12.82 28.52 10.01
CA ILE A 25 12.56 29.05 11.35
C ILE A 25 13.62 30.10 11.74
N LEU A 26 14.88 29.84 11.42
CA LEU A 26 16.00 30.70 11.84
C LEU A 26 16.20 31.92 10.94
N PHE A 27 15.95 31.78 9.63
CA PHE A 27 16.32 32.76 8.62
C PHE A 27 15.20 33.12 7.64
N GLY A 28 14.08 32.40 7.67
CA GLY A 28 12.96 32.67 6.78
C GLY A 28 12.30 34.00 7.12
N ARG A 29 12.05 34.80 6.10
CA ARG A 29 11.20 36.00 6.16
C ARG A 29 10.08 35.87 5.12
N VAL A 30 8.93 36.48 5.37
CA VAL A 30 7.88 36.56 4.34
C VAL A 30 8.32 37.57 3.29
N GLU A 31 8.74 37.13 2.11
CA GLU A 31 8.92 38.04 0.98
C GLU A 31 7.56 38.31 0.35
N ARG A 32 6.93 39.42 0.76
CA ARG A 32 5.68 39.90 0.12
C ARG A 32 5.88 40.26 -1.35
N GLY A 33 7.15 40.39 -1.78
CA GLY A 33 7.55 40.61 -3.16
C GLY A 33 7.34 42.04 -3.65
N PHE A 34 7.42 43.00 -2.74
CA PHE A 34 7.48 44.42 -3.08
C PHE A 34 8.43 45.13 -2.13
N GLN A 35 9.01 46.24 -2.58
CA GLN A 35 9.77 47.17 -1.74
C GLN A 35 9.11 48.53 -1.78
N THR A 36 9.12 49.20 -0.65
CA THR A 36 8.58 50.55 -0.49
C THR A 36 9.68 51.52 -0.10
N TYR A 37 9.43 52.80 -0.38
CA TYR A 37 10.25 53.91 0.07
C TYR A 37 9.34 55.02 0.58
N VAL A 38 9.90 55.89 1.42
CA VAL A 38 9.18 57.05 1.95
C VAL A 38 9.43 58.26 1.05
N ASP A 39 8.37 58.83 0.50
CA ASP A 39 8.35 60.07 -0.30
C ASP A 39 7.56 61.13 0.49
N GLY A 40 8.26 61.92 1.32
CA GLY A 40 7.64 62.85 2.25
C GLY A 40 6.85 62.13 3.36
N GLU A 41 5.54 62.34 3.41
CA GLU A 41 4.62 61.65 4.34
C GLU A 41 4.06 60.34 3.76
N LEU A 42 4.36 60.03 2.48
CA LEU A 42 3.77 58.91 1.76
C LEU A 42 4.71 57.71 1.72
N VAL A 43 4.14 56.52 1.87
CA VAL A 43 4.83 55.26 1.61
C VAL A 43 4.45 54.80 0.21
N VAL A 44 5.44 54.72 -0.68
CA VAL A 44 5.25 54.42 -2.11
C VAL A 44 5.92 53.10 -2.44
N VAL A 45 5.27 52.27 -3.25
CA VAL A 45 5.85 51.04 -3.80
C VAL A 45 6.93 51.41 -4.81
N TRP A 46 8.19 51.14 -4.48
CA TRP A 46 9.34 51.34 -5.35
C TRP A 46 9.39 50.29 -6.46
N TRP A 47 9.27 49.02 -6.05
CA TRP A 47 9.52 47.88 -6.91
C TRP A 47 8.63 46.72 -6.50
N VAL A 48 8.20 45.93 -7.47
CA VAL A 48 7.44 44.70 -7.28
C VAL A 48 8.20 43.57 -7.97
N LEU A 49 8.48 42.50 -7.23
CA LEU A 49 9.12 41.31 -7.75
C LEU A 49 8.16 40.61 -8.74
N PRO A 50 8.57 40.39 -10.00
CA PRO A 50 7.74 39.66 -10.96
C PRO A 50 7.43 38.24 -10.49
N GLY A 51 6.17 37.81 -10.65
CA GLY A 51 5.65 36.53 -10.17
C GLY A 51 5.32 36.47 -8.68
N SER A 52 5.59 37.54 -7.93
CA SER A 52 5.31 37.58 -6.49
C SER A 52 3.81 37.61 -6.16
N ILE A 53 3.51 37.45 -4.88
CA ILE A 53 2.15 37.62 -4.35
C ILE A 53 1.68 39.04 -4.60
N ALA A 54 2.49 40.05 -4.29
CA ALA A 54 2.14 41.45 -4.56
C ALA A 54 1.74 41.71 -6.02
N GLU A 55 2.53 41.25 -6.99
CA GLU A 55 2.19 41.46 -8.41
C GLU A 55 0.86 40.78 -8.81
N ARG A 56 0.60 39.58 -8.26
CA ARG A 56 -0.63 38.79 -8.51
C ARG A 56 -1.87 39.40 -7.89
N TYR A 57 -1.75 39.97 -6.70
CA TYR A 57 -2.84 40.68 -6.04
C TYR A 57 -3.10 42.04 -6.70
N GLY A 58 -2.27 42.47 -7.65
CA GLY A 58 -2.48 43.68 -8.44
C GLY A 58 -1.63 44.87 -8.00
N VAL A 59 -0.65 44.65 -7.10
CA VAL A 59 0.29 45.69 -6.70
C VAL A 59 1.18 46.06 -7.88
N ARG A 60 1.38 47.36 -8.07
CA ARG A 60 2.21 47.94 -9.13
C ARG A 60 3.19 48.95 -8.55
N PRO A 61 4.39 49.11 -9.15
CA PRO A 61 5.30 50.21 -8.81
C PRO A 61 4.58 51.56 -8.94
N GLY A 62 4.82 52.46 -7.99
CA GLY A 62 4.22 53.80 -7.94
C GLY A 62 2.92 53.91 -7.14
N GLN A 63 2.34 52.79 -6.68
CA GLN A 63 1.17 52.82 -5.80
C GLN A 63 1.52 53.30 -4.40
N ILE A 64 0.56 53.94 -3.74
CA ILE A 64 0.68 54.42 -2.36
C ILE A 64 0.13 53.35 -1.43
N VAL A 65 0.86 53.08 -0.36
CA VAL A 65 0.44 52.18 0.70
C VAL A 65 -0.30 52.98 1.77
N VAL A 66 -1.50 52.53 2.11
CA VAL A 66 -2.35 53.14 3.15
C VAL A 66 -2.78 52.10 4.19
N ASP A 67 -3.04 52.57 5.41
CA ASP A 67 -3.64 51.77 6.48
C ASP A 67 -5.15 51.57 6.30
N GLY A 68 -5.80 50.87 7.23
CA GLY A 68 -7.25 50.63 7.22
C GLY A 68 -8.10 51.90 7.34
N ASP A 69 -7.52 53.02 7.76
CA ASP A 69 -8.18 54.33 7.81
C ASP A 69 -7.94 55.14 6.52
N GLY A 70 -7.24 54.55 5.54
CA GLY A 70 -6.93 55.17 4.26
C GLY A 70 -5.80 56.20 4.32
N ARG A 71 -4.97 56.20 5.37
CA ARG A 71 -3.86 57.14 5.54
C ARG A 71 -2.51 56.50 5.21
N SER A 72 -1.68 57.25 4.50
CA SER A 72 -0.26 56.92 4.34
C SER A 72 0.55 57.71 5.36
N THR A 73 1.36 57.03 6.17
CA THR A 73 2.27 57.68 7.13
C THR A 73 3.64 56.99 7.07
N PRO A 74 4.75 57.68 7.37
CA PRO A 74 6.07 57.07 7.40
C PRO A 74 6.18 55.90 8.40
N GLY A 75 5.38 55.91 9.47
CA GLY A 75 5.29 54.80 10.42
C GLY A 75 4.72 53.52 9.81
N LEU A 76 4.03 53.60 8.68
CA LEU A 76 3.53 52.45 7.93
C LEU A 76 4.69 51.67 7.28
N GLN A 77 5.77 52.34 6.86
CA GLN A 77 6.99 51.68 6.38
C GLN A 77 7.55 50.75 7.46
N VAL A 78 7.68 51.26 8.69
CA VAL A 78 8.13 50.49 9.85
C VAL A 78 7.15 49.36 10.18
N ALA A 79 5.85 49.59 10.02
CA ALA A 79 4.83 48.57 10.24
C ALA A 79 4.87 47.43 9.21
N ILE A 80 5.22 47.75 7.96
CA ILE A 80 5.45 46.80 6.86
C ILE A 80 6.74 46.02 7.12
N ASP A 81 7.82 46.70 7.45
CA ASP A 81 9.15 46.12 7.69
C ASP A 81 9.18 45.23 8.95
N ASN A 82 8.39 45.58 9.97
CA ASN A 82 8.26 44.81 11.22
C ASN A 82 7.05 43.87 11.23
N GLU A 83 6.36 43.67 10.10
CA GLU A 83 5.25 42.71 9.95
C GLU A 83 4.13 42.82 11.00
N THR A 84 3.83 44.05 11.45
CA THR A 84 3.03 44.35 12.67
C THR A 84 1.52 44.05 12.62
N GLY A 85 1.06 43.10 11.82
CA GLY A 85 -0.33 42.64 11.87
C GLY A 85 -1.37 43.57 11.21
N ARG A 86 -0.97 44.75 10.72
CA ARG A 86 -1.88 45.72 10.08
C ARG A 86 -2.20 45.32 8.64
N SER A 87 -3.49 45.33 8.30
CA SER A 87 -3.94 45.28 6.91
C SER A 87 -3.48 46.54 6.18
N ILE A 88 -2.82 46.37 5.05
CA ILE A 88 -2.35 47.46 4.19
C ILE A 88 -3.06 47.39 2.85
N TYR A 89 -3.40 48.56 2.33
CA TYR A 89 -4.07 48.72 1.05
C TYR A 89 -3.15 49.45 0.06
N PHE A 90 -3.20 49.04 -1.20
CA PHE A 90 -2.46 49.65 -2.29
C PHE A 90 -3.43 50.39 -3.21
N ILE A 91 -3.17 51.67 -3.42
CA ILE A 91 -4.04 52.57 -4.19
C ILE A 91 -3.20 53.44 -5.11
N ASP A 92 -3.78 53.83 -6.24
CA ASP A 92 -3.10 54.71 -7.19
C ASP A 92 -3.01 56.14 -6.64
N ARG A 93 -1.96 56.88 -7.05
CA ARG A 93 -1.69 58.24 -6.56
C ARG A 93 -2.87 59.21 -6.80
N GLU A 94 -3.57 59.07 -7.92
CA GLU A 94 -4.77 59.86 -8.25
C GLU A 94 -5.98 59.50 -7.40
N GLU A 95 -6.08 58.25 -6.95
CA GLU A 95 -7.16 57.78 -6.09
C GLU A 95 -6.94 58.21 -4.63
N TYR A 96 -5.69 58.21 -4.17
CA TYR A 96 -5.32 58.76 -2.87
C TYR A 96 -5.56 60.27 -2.78
N ALA A 97 -5.27 61.03 -3.84
CA ALA A 97 -5.58 62.46 -3.88
C ALA A 97 -7.09 62.71 -3.72
N ARG A 98 -7.93 61.89 -4.38
CA ARG A 98 -9.40 61.96 -4.26
C ARG A 98 -9.90 61.56 -2.87
N SER A 99 -9.29 60.59 -2.21
CA SER A 99 -9.72 60.16 -0.86
C SER A 99 -9.46 61.21 0.21
N LEU A 100 -8.48 62.10 0.02
CA LEU A 100 -8.20 63.24 0.89
C LEU A 100 -9.24 64.36 0.78
N GLU A 101 -9.91 64.49 -0.38
CA GLU A 101 -10.85 65.58 -0.66
C GLU A 101 -12.30 65.29 -0.20
N GLY A 102 -12.66 64.03 0.06
CA GLY A 102 -14.01 63.71 0.55
C GLY A 102 -14.27 62.24 0.86
N GLY A 103 -14.15 61.86 2.13
CA GLY A 103 -14.94 60.75 2.71
C GLY A 103 -14.30 59.37 2.83
N GLY A 104 -12.97 59.24 2.76
CA GLY A 104 -12.28 57.96 2.97
C GLY A 104 -12.21 57.08 1.72
N HIS A 105 -11.43 56.01 1.79
CA HIS A 105 -11.19 55.12 0.64
C HIS A 105 -12.40 54.20 0.39
N THR A 106 -13.14 54.42 -0.70
CA THR A 106 -14.28 53.58 -1.13
C THR A 106 -14.01 52.79 -2.42
N GLY A 107 -12.76 52.77 -2.87
CA GLY A 107 -12.34 52.13 -4.13
C GLY A 107 -11.97 50.65 -3.99
N PRO A 108 -11.78 49.94 -5.12
CA PRO A 108 -11.34 48.55 -5.13
C PRO A 108 -9.82 48.47 -4.86
N GLY A 109 -9.40 48.85 -3.65
CA GLY A 109 -8.01 48.74 -3.22
C GLY A 109 -7.59 47.28 -3.08
N VAL A 110 -6.34 46.98 -3.44
CA VAL A 110 -5.73 45.67 -3.20
C VAL A 110 -5.34 45.60 -1.73
N SER A 111 -5.89 44.66 -0.97
CA SER A 111 -5.52 44.42 0.42
C SER A 111 -4.54 43.26 0.52
N ILE A 112 -3.40 43.46 1.18
CA ILE A 112 -2.55 42.36 1.64
C ILE A 112 -2.69 42.27 3.16
N GLY A 113 -3.21 41.12 3.62
CA GLY A 113 -3.37 40.82 5.02
C GLY A 113 -2.02 40.68 5.75
N PRO A 114 -2.05 40.56 7.09
CA PRO A 114 -0.84 40.36 7.86
C PRO A 114 -0.09 39.10 7.41
N ALA A 115 1.24 39.18 7.44
CA ALA A 115 2.10 38.03 7.23
C ALA A 115 1.77 36.96 8.30
N PRO A 116 1.60 35.68 7.91
CA PRO A 116 1.42 34.62 8.89
C PRO A 116 2.67 34.52 9.76
N ASP A 117 2.50 34.27 11.07
CA ASP A 117 3.61 34.00 11.98
C ASP A 117 4.25 32.65 11.59
N ILE A 118 5.28 32.72 10.75
CA ILE A 118 5.98 31.54 10.27
C ILE A 118 6.59 30.78 11.45
N SER A 119 7.07 31.47 12.49
CA SER A 119 7.82 30.86 13.58
C SER A 119 6.93 29.93 14.42
N ALA A 120 5.76 30.44 14.86
CA ALA A 120 4.79 29.66 15.62
C ALA A 120 4.22 28.52 14.77
N THR A 121 3.82 28.82 13.53
CA THR A 121 3.25 27.82 12.60
C THR A 121 4.25 26.69 12.31
N SER A 122 5.54 27.02 12.16
CA SER A 122 6.59 26.04 11.90
C SER A 122 6.84 25.12 13.09
N GLN A 123 6.78 25.65 14.32
CA GLN A 123 6.94 24.83 15.53
C GLN A 123 5.82 23.81 15.66
N GLU A 124 4.56 24.21 15.41
CA GLU A 124 3.41 23.30 15.42
C GLU A 124 3.57 22.20 14.36
N LEU A 125 3.91 22.57 13.12
CA LEU A 125 4.14 21.65 12.00
C LEU A 125 5.25 20.64 12.30
N LEU A 126 6.35 21.10 12.88
CA LEU A 126 7.49 20.24 13.22
C LEU A 126 7.09 19.24 14.30
N THR A 127 6.33 19.69 15.31
CA THR A 127 5.85 18.84 16.39
C THR A 127 4.91 17.74 15.86
N VAL A 128 3.93 18.13 15.03
CA VAL A 128 2.99 17.18 14.41
C VAL A 128 3.72 16.22 13.46
N GLY A 129 4.63 16.72 12.63
CA GLY A 129 5.42 15.90 11.71
C GLY A 129 6.26 14.84 12.41
N VAL A 130 6.92 15.20 13.52
CA VAL A 130 7.70 14.25 14.34
C VAL A 130 6.79 13.22 15.01
N LEU A 131 5.66 13.63 15.59
CA LEU A 131 4.71 12.70 16.22
C LEU A 131 4.17 11.69 15.21
N LEU A 132 3.82 12.15 14.01
CA LEU A 132 3.36 11.29 12.92
C LEU A 132 4.44 10.35 12.41
N LEU A 133 5.70 10.80 12.32
CA LEU A 133 6.84 9.96 11.97
C LEU A 133 7.02 8.83 12.99
N LEU A 134 7.01 9.16 14.28
CA LEU A 134 7.16 8.19 15.37
C LEU A 134 5.99 7.21 15.42
N ALA A 135 4.75 7.70 15.31
CA ALA A 135 3.56 6.86 15.30
C ALA A 135 3.52 5.92 14.09
N GLY A 136 3.87 6.42 12.89
CA GLY A 136 3.97 5.63 11.68
C GLY A 136 5.03 4.54 11.78
N MET A 137 6.25 4.90 12.22
CA MET A 137 7.33 3.92 12.44
C MET A 137 6.95 2.88 13.48
N TRP A 138 6.35 3.29 14.60
CA TRP A 138 5.91 2.39 15.66
C TRP A 138 4.82 1.43 15.17
N TRP A 139 3.79 1.94 14.49
CA TRP A 139 2.69 1.13 13.98
C TRP A 139 3.18 0.08 12.99
N VAL A 140 4.04 0.48 12.06
CA VAL A 140 4.58 -0.44 11.07
C VAL A 140 5.56 -1.44 11.69
N SER A 141 6.32 -1.04 12.71
CA SER A 141 7.23 -1.95 13.43
C SER A 141 6.49 -3.07 14.18
N ARG A 142 5.21 -2.86 14.54
CA ARG A 142 4.36 -3.87 15.19
C ARG A 142 3.68 -4.85 14.23
N GLN A 143 3.82 -4.68 12.92
CA GLN A 143 3.26 -5.62 11.96
C GLN A 143 4.03 -6.96 11.98
N SER A 144 3.32 -8.06 11.69
CA SER A 144 3.90 -9.41 11.72
C SER A 144 5.09 -9.55 10.75
N HIS A 145 6.04 -10.41 11.10
CA HIS A 145 7.13 -10.81 10.21
C HIS A 145 6.55 -11.30 8.87
N GLY A 146 7.08 -10.79 7.75
CA GLY A 146 6.62 -11.11 6.39
C GLY A 146 5.54 -10.19 5.79
N SER A 147 5.05 -9.17 6.52
CA SER A 147 4.10 -8.19 5.95
C SER A 147 4.78 -7.20 4.99
N LEU A 148 4.11 -6.83 3.90
CA LEU A 148 4.62 -5.82 2.96
C LEU A 148 4.68 -4.45 3.62
N LEU A 149 3.74 -4.17 4.54
CA LEU A 149 3.75 -2.94 5.32
C LEU A 149 5.09 -2.72 6.02
N ARG A 150 5.70 -3.76 6.59
CA ARG A 150 6.98 -3.64 7.28
C ARG A 150 8.14 -3.25 6.35
N GLU A 151 8.12 -3.71 5.10
CA GLU A 151 9.09 -3.29 4.08
C GLU A 151 8.85 -1.87 3.56
N LEU A 152 7.58 -1.45 3.53
CA LEU A 152 7.14 -0.13 3.08
C LEU A 152 7.17 0.94 4.18
N ALA A 153 7.53 0.57 5.42
CA ALA A 153 7.48 1.41 6.62
C ALA A 153 8.08 2.81 6.43
N LEU A 154 9.38 2.83 6.19
CA LEU A 154 10.16 4.05 6.14
C LEU A 154 9.86 4.89 4.89
N PRO A 155 9.72 4.30 3.69
CA PRO A 155 9.29 5.07 2.52
C PRO A 155 7.89 5.68 2.66
N THR A 156 6.93 4.96 3.25
CA THR A 156 5.57 5.48 3.48
C THR A 156 5.61 6.60 4.52
N ALA A 157 6.35 6.42 5.61
CA ALA A 157 6.55 7.47 6.61
C ALA A 157 7.17 8.73 5.99
N ALA A 158 8.22 8.58 5.18
CA ALA A 158 8.85 9.71 4.49
C ALA A 158 7.87 10.44 3.56
N ALA A 159 7.13 9.71 2.72
CA ALA A 159 6.13 10.29 1.82
C ALA A 159 5.00 11.02 2.57
N MET A 160 4.68 10.55 3.78
CA MET A 160 3.65 11.14 4.63
C MET A 160 4.12 12.41 5.36
N THR A 161 5.34 12.41 5.91
CA THR A 161 5.80 13.47 6.83
C THR A 161 6.60 14.57 6.16
N VAL A 162 7.35 14.27 5.08
CA VAL A 162 8.17 15.28 4.39
C VAL A 162 7.36 16.51 3.96
N PRO A 163 6.14 16.38 3.40
CA PRO A 163 5.29 17.53 3.10
C PRO A 163 5.06 18.49 4.29
N LEU A 164 4.94 17.97 5.51
CA LEU A 164 4.75 18.78 6.71
C LEU A 164 5.99 19.59 7.06
N PHE A 165 7.18 19.01 6.88
CA PHE A 165 8.44 19.68 7.19
C PHE A 165 8.81 20.76 6.18
N VAL A 166 8.37 20.63 4.92
CA VAL A 166 8.69 21.62 3.88
C VAL A 166 7.64 22.73 3.75
N GLU A 167 6.50 22.62 4.44
CA GLU A 167 5.42 23.62 4.39
C GLU A 167 5.85 25.02 4.88
N PRO A 168 6.63 25.16 5.97
CA PRO A 168 7.15 26.47 6.37
C PRO A 168 7.91 27.20 5.27
N ALA A 169 8.66 26.46 4.45
CA ALA A 169 9.40 27.01 3.32
C ALA A 169 8.48 27.59 2.25
N ARG A 170 7.26 27.07 2.10
CA ARG A 170 6.23 27.66 1.23
C ARG A 170 5.64 28.93 1.83
N LEU A 171 5.43 28.97 3.14
CA LEU A 171 4.86 30.14 3.82
C LEU A 171 5.76 31.38 3.72
N THR A 172 7.07 31.21 3.50
CA THR A 172 7.98 32.34 3.24
C THR A 172 7.72 33.05 1.91
N GLN A 173 7.04 32.38 0.97
CA GLN A 173 6.74 32.88 -0.38
C GLN A 173 7.96 33.27 -1.22
N THR A 174 9.17 32.93 -0.78
CA THR A 174 10.37 33.12 -1.58
C THR A 174 10.40 32.09 -2.72
N PRO A 175 10.64 32.48 -3.98
CA PRO A 175 10.61 31.55 -5.12
C PRO A 175 11.56 30.37 -4.96
N LEU A 176 12.74 30.60 -4.37
CA LEU A 176 13.75 29.57 -4.14
C LEU A 176 13.29 28.55 -3.10
N LEU A 177 12.81 28.99 -1.93
CA LEU A 177 12.38 28.06 -0.88
C LEU A 177 11.12 27.29 -1.30
N VAL A 178 10.22 27.93 -2.05
CA VAL A 178 9.07 27.26 -2.66
C VAL A 178 9.53 26.17 -3.62
N ALA A 179 10.47 26.46 -4.53
CA ALA A 179 10.99 25.45 -5.46
C ALA A 179 11.71 24.28 -4.76
N ILE A 180 12.49 24.55 -3.71
CA ILE A 180 13.16 23.52 -2.91
C ILE A 180 12.11 22.65 -2.18
N SER A 181 11.06 23.26 -1.63
CA SER A 181 9.99 22.53 -0.92
C SER A 181 9.28 21.54 -1.85
N TRP A 182 8.97 21.93 -3.09
CA TRP A 182 8.34 21.06 -4.08
C TRP A 182 9.26 19.91 -4.46
N THR A 183 10.53 20.22 -4.67
CA THR A 183 11.55 19.24 -5.06
C THR A 183 11.73 18.18 -3.97
N LEU A 184 11.79 18.57 -2.70
CA LEU A 184 11.89 17.64 -1.57
C LEU A 184 10.62 16.80 -1.39
N ALA A 185 9.43 17.40 -1.57
CA ALA A 185 8.17 16.66 -1.54
C ALA A 185 8.11 15.58 -2.65
N ALA A 186 8.57 15.90 -3.86
CA ALA A 186 8.69 14.93 -4.95
C ALA A 186 9.74 13.85 -4.65
N ALA A 187 10.89 14.25 -4.09
CA ALA A 187 11.97 13.32 -3.73
C ALA A 187 11.52 12.28 -2.68
N ALA A 188 10.56 12.61 -1.80
CA ALA A 188 10.00 11.67 -0.83
C ALA A 188 9.12 10.58 -1.47
N VAL A 189 8.49 10.87 -2.61
CA VAL A 189 7.62 9.92 -3.33
C VAL A 189 8.45 8.88 -4.08
N VAL A 190 9.65 9.22 -4.56
CA VAL A 190 10.50 8.32 -5.34
C VAL A 190 10.86 7.02 -4.59
N PRO A 191 11.44 7.04 -3.37
CA PRO A 191 11.77 5.81 -2.67
C PRO A 191 10.53 5.00 -2.31
N PHE A 192 9.38 5.65 -2.08
CA PHE A 192 8.09 4.99 -1.87
C PHE A 192 7.61 4.26 -3.13
N GLY A 193 7.58 4.93 -4.26
CA GLY A 193 7.20 4.35 -5.55
C GLY A 193 8.11 3.20 -5.97
N LEU A 194 9.42 3.33 -5.75
CA LEU A 194 10.39 2.24 -5.95
C LEU A 194 10.22 1.10 -4.93
N ALA A 195 9.74 1.41 -3.72
CA ALA A 195 9.43 0.40 -2.72
C ALA A 195 8.26 -0.46 -3.16
N VAL A 196 7.17 0.19 -3.57
CA VAL A 196 5.97 -0.40 -4.13
C VAL A 196 6.26 -1.20 -5.40
N ALA A 197 7.00 -0.64 -6.37
CA ALA A 197 7.33 -1.34 -7.60
C ALA A 197 8.15 -2.63 -7.34
N GLY A 198 8.95 -2.64 -6.27
CA GLY A 198 9.74 -3.80 -5.86
C GLY A 198 8.90 -4.98 -5.36
N THR A 199 7.65 -4.77 -4.96
CA THR A 199 6.76 -5.85 -4.45
C THR A 199 6.11 -6.66 -5.59
N LEU A 200 6.14 -6.12 -6.82
CA LEU A 200 5.56 -6.77 -7.99
C LEU A 200 6.57 -7.71 -8.65
N ALA A 201 6.15 -8.94 -8.94
CA ALA A 201 7.00 -9.96 -9.55
C ALA A 201 7.24 -9.69 -11.05
N ASP A 202 6.22 -9.24 -11.77
CA ASP A 202 6.30 -8.99 -13.19
C ASP A 202 7.10 -7.72 -13.54
N ARG A 203 7.99 -7.84 -14.53
CA ARG A 203 8.88 -6.76 -14.97
C ARG A 203 8.10 -5.65 -15.68
N LEU A 204 7.06 -5.97 -16.45
CA LEU A 204 6.24 -4.98 -17.16
C LEU A 204 5.47 -4.11 -16.17
N GLN A 205 4.75 -4.74 -15.23
CA GLN A 205 4.04 -4.03 -14.16
C GLN A 205 4.98 -3.15 -13.31
N ARG A 206 6.16 -3.68 -12.93
CA ARG A 206 7.17 -2.90 -12.20
C ARG A 206 7.61 -1.66 -12.98
N ARG A 207 7.90 -1.80 -14.28
CA ARG A 207 8.27 -0.67 -15.15
C ARG A 207 7.16 0.37 -15.25
N ALA A 208 5.91 -0.05 -15.38
CA ALA A 208 4.77 0.86 -15.43
C ALA A 208 4.66 1.74 -14.17
N ILE A 209 4.82 1.16 -12.97
CA ILE A 209 4.83 1.94 -11.72
C ILE A 209 6.02 2.90 -11.67
N VAL A 210 7.21 2.47 -12.08
CA VAL A 210 8.39 3.34 -12.11
C VAL A 210 8.18 4.54 -13.05
N ILE A 211 7.58 4.31 -14.23
CA ILE A 211 7.24 5.37 -15.18
C ILE A 211 6.21 6.33 -14.58
N LEU A 212 5.17 5.81 -13.93
CA LEU A 212 4.17 6.64 -13.24
C LEU A 212 4.82 7.54 -12.18
N VAL A 213 5.70 6.99 -11.35
CA VAL A 213 6.43 7.72 -10.31
C VAL A 213 7.34 8.78 -10.92
N ALA A 214 8.08 8.43 -11.98
CA ALA A 214 8.95 9.37 -12.70
C ALA A 214 8.16 10.52 -13.35
N GLY A 215 7.01 10.22 -13.96
CA GLY A 215 6.13 11.23 -14.55
C GLY A 215 5.58 12.19 -13.49
N CYS A 216 5.12 11.67 -12.36
CA CYS A 216 4.65 12.50 -11.24
C CYS A 216 5.77 13.39 -10.67
N ALA A 217 6.96 12.82 -10.45
CA ALA A 217 8.11 13.59 -9.98
C ALA A 217 8.54 14.66 -11.00
N GLY A 218 8.54 14.33 -12.29
CA GLY A 218 8.85 15.26 -13.38
C GLY A 218 7.89 16.44 -13.45
N LEU A 219 6.58 16.22 -13.27
CA LEU A 219 5.58 17.29 -13.20
C LEU A 219 5.82 18.24 -12.03
N VAL A 220 6.22 17.73 -10.87
CA VAL A 220 6.54 18.57 -9.70
C VAL A 220 7.82 19.37 -9.93
N VAL A 221 8.86 18.76 -10.52
CA VAL A 221 10.11 19.47 -10.88
C VAL A 221 9.85 20.55 -11.93
N LEU A 222 9.06 20.25 -12.97
CA LEU A 222 8.64 21.24 -13.97
C LEU A 222 7.92 22.40 -13.28
N GLY A 223 7.01 22.10 -12.36
CA GLY A 223 6.35 23.10 -11.54
C GLY A 223 7.33 24.00 -10.77
N ALA A 224 8.32 23.40 -10.10
CA ALA A 224 9.35 24.13 -9.35
C ALA A 224 10.20 25.04 -10.27
N LEU A 225 10.57 24.55 -11.47
CA LEU A 225 11.28 25.36 -12.47
C LEU A 225 10.43 26.53 -12.96
N LEU A 226 9.13 26.33 -13.14
CA LEU A 226 8.24 27.40 -13.56
C LEU A 226 8.08 28.47 -12.48
N VAL A 227 8.00 28.09 -11.19
CA VAL A 227 8.04 29.03 -10.07
C VAL A 227 9.31 29.88 -10.10
N LEU A 228 10.47 29.27 -10.36
CA LEU A 228 11.75 29.99 -10.47
C LEU A 228 11.81 30.92 -11.69
N SER A 229 11.08 30.62 -12.76
CA SER A 229 11.04 31.44 -13.98
C SER A 229 10.13 32.67 -13.88
N GLY A 230 9.42 32.89 -12.76
CA GLY A 230 8.50 34.01 -12.60
C GLY A 230 7.23 33.95 -13.47
N GLN A 231 7.00 32.81 -14.14
CA GLN A 231 5.76 32.55 -14.89
C GLN A 231 4.55 32.56 -13.95
N ARG A 232 3.35 32.87 -14.48
CA ARG A 232 2.05 32.81 -13.76
C ARG A 232 1.68 31.37 -13.41
N VAL A 233 2.49 30.70 -12.62
CA VAL A 233 2.20 29.39 -12.06
C VAL A 233 1.54 29.60 -10.72
N LEU A 234 0.51 28.80 -10.46
CA LEU A 234 -0.11 28.71 -9.15
C LEU A 234 1.00 28.59 -8.09
N PRO A 235 0.90 29.29 -6.94
CA PRO A 235 1.87 29.16 -5.85
C PRO A 235 1.93 27.72 -5.30
N GLU A 236 1.03 26.87 -5.80
CA GLU A 236 0.90 25.46 -5.51
C GLU A 236 0.99 24.63 -6.78
N PRO A 237 1.67 23.47 -6.74
CA PRO A 237 1.45 22.44 -7.75
C PRO A 237 -0.02 22.01 -7.61
N PRO A 238 -0.69 21.59 -8.70
CA PRO A 238 -2.07 21.13 -8.59
C PRO A 238 -2.13 20.08 -7.48
N SER A 239 -2.97 20.29 -6.46
CA SER A 239 -3.09 19.38 -5.31
C SER A 239 -3.32 17.93 -5.78
N THR A 240 -4.01 17.81 -6.92
CA THR A 240 -4.19 16.58 -7.70
C THR A 240 -2.89 15.89 -8.13
N VAL A 241 -1.86 16.62 -8.57
CA VAL A 241 -0.58 16.05 -9.02
C VAL A 241 0.17 15.39 -7.86
N LEU A 242 0.21 16.01 -6.69
CA LEU A 242 0.84 15.37 -5.53
C LEU A 242 -0.02 14.28 -4.90
N LEU A 243 -1.34 14.41 -4.95
CA LEU A 243 -2.24 13.34 -4.54
C LEU A 243 -2.04 12.10 -5.42
N LEU A 244 -1.91 12.29 -6.74
CA LEU A 244 -1.60 11.23 -7.70
C LEU A 244 -0.19 10.66 -7.48
N ALA A 245 0.80 11.52 -7.21
CA ALA A 245 2.16 11.08 -6.93
C ALA A 245 2.23 10.16 -5.70
N THR A 246 1.45 10.49 -4.66
CA THR A 246 1.47 9.77 -3.38
C THR A 246 0.55 8.53 -3.38
N ALA A 247 -0.69 8.64 -3.86
CA ALA A 247 -1.65 7.53 -3.88
C ALA A 247 -1.50 6.61 -5.09
N GLY A 248 -1.16 7.17 -6.25
CA GLY A 248 -1.18 6.47 -7.55
C GLY A 248 -0.36 5.18 -7.56
N PRO A 249 0.92 5.18 -7.15
CA PRO A 249 1.74 3.97 -7.15
C PRO A 249 1.17 2.85 -6.28
N GLY A 250 0.74 3.17 -5.06
CA GLY A 250 0.19 2.19 -4.11
C GLY A 250 -1.16 1.62 -4.56
N LEU A 251 -2.07 2.46 -5.05
CA LEU A 251 -3.36 2.04 -5.59
C LEU A 251 -3.21 1.22 -6.87
N ALA A 252 -2.35 1.65 -7.80
CA ALA A 252 -2.07 0.90 -9.02
C ALA A 252 -1.48 -0.48 -8.69
N ALA A 253 -0.52 -0.55 -7.77
CA ALA A 253 0.03 -1.81 -7.31
C ALA A 253 -1.02 -2.70 -6.61
N ALA A 254 -1.93 -2.11 -5.84
CA ALA A 254 -3.02 -2.84 -5.20
C ALA A 254 -3.95 -3.49 -6.22
N VAL A 255 -4.37 -2.75 -7.25
CA VAL A 255 -5.22 -3.25 -8.34
C VAL A 255 -4.52 -4.37 -9.11
N VAL A 256 -3.25 -4.16 -9.45
CA VAL A 256 -2.41 -5.18 -10.10
C VAL A 256 -2.33 -6.43 -9.23
N ARG A 257 -2.03 -6.28 -7.93
CA ARG A 257 -1.85 -7.42 -7.03
C ARG A 257 -3.13 -8.22 -6.79
N TYR A 258 -4.27 -7.53 -6.74
CA TYR A 258 -5.59 -8.15 -6.60
C TYR A 258 -5.97 -8.97 -7.85
N SER A 259 -5.62 -8.46 -9.04
CA SER A 259 -5.93 -9.08 -10.33
C SER A 259 -4.98 -10.21 -10.73
N THR A 260 -3.74 -10.23 -10.23
CA THR A 260 -2.77 -11.30 -10.51
C THR A 260 -3.10 -12.57 -9.70
N PRO A 261 -3.25 -13.75 -10.32
CA PRO A 261 -3.40 -15.03 -9.62
C PRO A 261 -2.27 -15.28 -8.60
N SER A 262 -2.58 -15.96 -7.49
CA SER A 262 -1.60 -16.32 -6.46
C SER A 262 -1.74 -17.80 -6.11
N GLU A 263 -0.61 -18.48 -5.88
CA GLU A 263 -0.56 -19.87 -5.40
C GLU A 263 -1.19 -20.03 -4.02
N GLU A 264 -1.14 -18.99 -3.18
CA GLU A 264 -1.83 -18.93 -1.88
C GLU A 264 -3.33 -18.58 -2.01
N GLY A 265 -3.88 -18.67 -3.23
CA GLY A 265 -5.29 -18.46 -3.53
C GLY A 265 -5.75 -17.01 -3.39
N GLU A 266 -6.93 -16.81 -2.80
CA GLU A 266 -7.50 -15.47 -2.61
C GLU A 266 -6.75 -14.65 -1.56
N ARG A 267 -6.23 -15.30 -0.51
CA ARG A 267 -5.49 -14.64 0.57
C ARG A 267 -4.20 -13.99 0.09
N GLY A 268 -3.44 -14.70 -0.76
CA GLY A 268 -2.19 -14.20 -1.35
C GLY A 268 -2.36 -13.02 -2.31
N ARG A 269 -3.60 -12.74 -2.73
CA ARG A 269 -3.95 -11.59 -3.59
C ARG A 269 -4.55 -10.44 -2.78
N VAL A 270 -5.55 -10.74 -1.94
CA VAL A 270 -6.33 -9.72 -1.22
C VAL A 270 -5.50 -9.03 -0.14
N VAL A 271 -4.76 -9.78 0.68
CA VAL A 271 -4.01 -9.17 1.80
C VAL A 271 -2.93 -8.23 1.29
N PRO A 272 -2.02 -8.65 0.38
CA PRO A 272 -1.04 -7.75 -0.21
C PRO A 272 -1.65 -6.54 -0.92
N ALA A 273 -2.78 -6.72 -1.62
CA ALA A 273 -3.46 -5.61 -2.30
C ALA A 273 -3.99 -4.57 -1.31
N VAL A 274 -4.62 -4.99 -0.21
CA VAL A 274 -5.09 -4.08 0.83
C VAL A 274 -3.92 -3.36 1.50
N GLU A 275 -2.84 -4.07 1.82
CA GLU A 275 -1.63 -3.47 2.39
C GLU A 275 -1.04 -2.37 1.48
N LEU A 276 -1.00 -2.62 0.16
CA LEU A 276 -0.54 -1.65 -0.84
C LEU A 276 -1.48 -0.45 -0.99
N ALA A 277 -2.80 -0.67 -0.95
CA ALA A 277 -3.79 0.40 -1.01
C ALA A 277 -3.70 1.30 0.22
N VAL A 278 -3.57 0.72 1.41
CA VAL A 278 -3.35 1.44 2.67
C VAL A 278 -2.05 2.24 2.61
N ALA A 279 -0.95 1.63 2.16
CA ALA A 279 0.34 2.31 2.04
C ALA A 279 0.28 3.48 1.04
N GLY A 280 -0.46 3.35 -0.07
CA GLY A 280 -0.65 4.43 -1.04
C GLY A 280 -1.53 5.57 -0.53
N LEU A 281 -2.66 5.26 0.10
CA LEU A 281 -3.61 6.27 0.55
C LEU A 281 -3.12 7.05 1.77
N THR A 282 -2.27 6.47 2.60
CA THR A 282 -1.82 7.10 3.86
C THR A 282 -1.10 8.44 3.65
N PRO A 283 -0.08 8.55 2.77
CA PRO A 283 0.53 9.85 2.46
C PRO A 283 -0.42 10.85 1.79
N ALA A 284 -1.38 10.38 0.98
CA ALA A 284 -2.36 11.23 0.33
C ALA A 284 -3.32 11.88 1.35
N PHE A 285 -3.79 11.12 2.33
CA PHE A 285 -4.61 11.64 3.43
C PHE A 285 -3.87 12.65 4.31
N ALA A 286 -2.60 12.38 4.63
CA ALA A 286 -1.77 13.35 5.35
C ALA A 286 -1.63 14.67 4.57
N ARG A 287 -1.52 14.59 3.24
CA ARG A 287 -1.41 15.80 2.40
C ARG A 287 -2.69 16.62 2.31
N LEU A 288 -3.87 15.99 2.32
CA LEU A 288 -5.15 16.72 2.32
C LEU A 288 -5.29 17.66 3.54
N GLN A 289 -4.60 17.38 4.64
CA GLN A 289 -4.63 18.22 5.84
C GLN A 289 -3.73 19.47 5.76
N VAL A 290 -2.72 19.46 4.89
CA VAL A 290 -1.73 20.55 4.80
C VAL A 290 -2.27 21.75 4.03
N PHE A 291 -3.24 21.54 3.13
CA PHE A 291 -3.54 22.51 2.08
C PHE A 291 -4.73 23.45 2.35
N GLU A 292 -5.73 22.98 3.08
CA GLU A 292 -7.06 23.60 2.95
C GLU A 292 -7.54 24.30 4.23
N TYR A 293 -6.97 23.95 5.38
CA TYR A 293 -7.40 24.48 6.68
C TYR A 293 -6.24 24.38 7.67
N TRP A 294 -5.47 25.45 7.89
CA TRP A 294 -4.51 25.54 9.00
C TRP A 294 -5.03 26.57 10.02
N GLY A 295 -5.06 26.18 11.31
CA GLY A 295 -5.48 27.03 12.43
C GLY A 295 -6.49 26.44 13.44
N SER A 296 -6.83 25.14 13.39
CA SER A 296 -7.82 24.52 14.30
C SER A 296 -7.53 23.03 14.60
N PRO A 297 -7.62 22.57 15.87
CA PRO A 297 -7.40 21.15 16.25
C PRO A 297 -8.28 20.13 15.52
N ARG A 298 -9.44 20.54 14.99
CA ARG A 298 -10.37 19.68 14.23
C ARG A 298 -9.78 19.19 12.89
N GLN A 299 -8.68 19.78 12.44
CA GLN A 299 -8.04 19.52 11.14
C GLN A 299 -7.28 18.19 11.11
N LEU A 300 -6.85 17.67 12.28
CA LEU A 300 -6.23 16.34 12.41
C LEU A 300 -7.24 15.19 12.40
N LEU A 301 -8.54 15.48 12.55
CA LEU A 301 -9.59 14.48 12.68
C LEU A 301 -9.67 13.49 11.49
N PRO A 302 -9.58 13.92 10.21
CA PRO A 302 -9.61 12.99 9.08
C PRO A 302 -8.46 11.98 9.08
N LEU A 303 -7.23 12.40 9.43
CA LEU A 303 -6.08 11.50 9.55
C LEU A 303 -6.21 10.59 10.77
N ALA A 304 -6.71 11.10 11.90
CA ALA A 304 -6.99 10.26 13.07
C ALA A 304 -8.07 9.20 12.75
N ILE A 305 -9.13 9.59 12.04
CA ILE A 305 -10.17 8.67 11.55
C ILE A 305 -9.57 7.69 10.53
N TRP A 306 -8.74 8.14 9.60
CA TRP A 306 -8.08 7.28 8.62
C TRP A 306 -7.19 6.24 9.31
N ILE A 307 -6.37 6.66 10.28
CA ILE A 307 -5.54 5.76 11.09
C ILE A 307 -6.42 4.77 11.85
N LEU A 308 -7.53 5.23 12.46
CA LEU A 308 -8.47 4.38 13.18
C LEU A 308 -9.18 3.38 12.26
N VAL A 309 -9.57 3.80 11.05
CA VAL A 309 -10.22 2.96 10.03
C VAL A 309 -9.23 1.95 9.45
N VAL A 310 -7.99 2.34 9.20
CA VAL A 310 -6.94 1.42 8.71
C VAL A 310 -6.59 0.41 9.79
N THR A 311 -6.33 0.85 11.02
CA THR A 311 -5.99 -0.05 12.13
C THR A 311 -7.15 -0.96 12.52
N GLY A 312 -8.37 -0.42 12.59
CA GLY A 312 -9.60 -1.14 12.86
C GLY A 312 -9.99 -2.07 11.72
N GLY A 313 -10.04 -1.58 10.49
CA GLY A 313 -10.46 -2.34 9.29
C GLY A 313 -9.53 -3.50 8.96
N LEU A 314 -8.21 -3.31 9.07
CA LEU A 314 -7.25 -4.39 8.86
C LEU A 314 -7.37 -5.49 9.94
N SER A 315 -7.71 -5.09 11.18
CA SER A 315 -7.82 -6.00 12.32
C SER A 315 -9.19 -6.71 12.41
N PHE A 316 -10.28 -6.04 12.04
CA PHE A 316 -11.65 -6.50 12.25
C PHE A 316 -12.42 -6.90 10.98
N ALA A 317 -12.09 -6.38 9.80
CA ALA A 317 -12.80 -6.74 8.57
C ALA A 317 -12.00 -7.77 7.76
N VAL A 318 -10.74 -7.46 7.45
CA VAL A 318 -9.95 -8.27 6.50
C VAL A 318 -9.53 -9.60 7.13
N ARG A 319 -8.90 -9.58 8.31
CA ARG A 319 -8.42 -10.81 8.96
C ARG A 319 -9.53 -11.81 9.31
N PRO A 320 -10.71 -11.40 9.82
CA PRO A 320 -11.79 -12.34 10.14
C PRO A 320 -12.53 -12.87 8.90
N LEU A 321 -12.80 -12.05 7.89
CA LEU A 321 -13.47 -12.49 6.65
C LEU A 321 -12.62 -13.52 5.90
N LEU A 322 -11.29 -13.38 5.95
CA LEU A 322 -10.36 -14.36 5.41
C LEU A 322 -10.38 -15.70 6.16
N ARG A 323 -10.76 -15.73 7.45
CA ARG A 323 -10.97 -16.99 8.20
C ARG A 323 -12.26 -17.71 7.79
N VAL A 324 -13.21 -16.99 7.19
CA VAL A 324 -14.49 -17.56 6.75
C VAL A 324 -14.37 -18.09 5.32
N ALA A 325 -13.68 -17.37 4.43
CA ALA A 325 -13.42 -17.80 3.05
C ALA A 325 -12.63 -19.12 2.96
N THR A 326 -11.77 -19.41 3.94
CA THR A 326 -11.00 -20.68 4.01
C THR A 326 -11.88 -21.91 4.24
N ARG A 327 -13.04 -21.78 4.90
CA ARG A 327 -13.93 -22.94 5.12
C ARG A 327 -14.50 -23.48 3.80
N ALA A 328 -14.76 -22.61 2.82
CA ALA A 328 -15.33 -23.01 1.54
C ALA A 328 -14.32 -23.70 0.61
N GLY A 329 -13.05 -23.27 0.64
CA GLY A 329 -11.96 -23.93 -0.11
C GLY A 329 -11.61 -25.30 0.47
N VAL A 330 -11.43 -25.36 1.80
CA VAL A 330 -11.12 -26.61 2.51
C VAL A 330 -12.25 -27.65 2.35
N GLN A 331 -13.52 -27.23 2.34
CA GLN A 331 -14.64 -28.14 2.07
C GLN A 331 -14.61 -28.75 0.67
N ARG A 332 -14.15 -28.03 -0.36
CA ARG A 332 -14.02 -28.57 -1.72
C ARG A 332 -12.90 -29.60 -1.80
N ASP A 333 -11.74 -29.31 -1.22
CA ASP A 333 -10.60 -30.23 -1.24
C ASP A 333 -10.88 -31.50 -0.42
N ILE A 334 -11.64 -31.38 0.67
CA ILE A 334 -12.11 -32.53 1.46
C ILE A 334 -13.13 -33.35 0.66
N ALA A 335 -14.07 -32.71 -0.03
CA ALA A 335 -15.06 -33.41 -0.85
C ALA A 335 -14.41 -34.17 -2.02
N VAL A 336 -13.43 -33.55 -2.69
CA VAL A 336 -12.66 -34.20 -3.77
C VAL A 336 -11.85 -35.38 -3.23
N ALA A 337 -11.14 -35.21 -2.11
CA ALA A 337 -10.36 -36.29 -1.52
C ALA A 337 -11.23 -37.46 -1.01
N ALA A 338 -12.39 -37.17 -0.41
CA ALA A 338 -13.34 -38.20 0.00
C ALA A 338 -13.92 -38.95 -1.22
N MET A 339 -14.17 -38.26 -2.33
CA MET A 339 -14.63 -38.85 -3.58
C MET A 339 -13.56 -39.76 -4.22
N GLU A 340 -12.29 -39.36 -4.18
CA GLU A 340 -11.17 -40.17 -4.67
C GLU A 340 -10.94 -41.42 -3.83
N ALA A 341 -11.02 -41.30 -2.49
CA ALA A 341 -10.93 -42.44 -1.58
C ALA A 341 -12.08 -43.44 -1.80
N GLU A 342 -13.31 -42.96 -2.01
CA GLU A 342 -14.47 -43.83 -2.29
C GLU A 342 -14.35 -44.52 -3.65
N ARG A 343 -13.80 -43.85 -4.67
CA ARG A 343 -13.50 -44.48 -5.97
C ARG A 343 -12.47 -45.61 -5.86
N ALA A 344 -11.42 -45.39 -5.08
CA ALA A 344 -10.40 -46.42 -4.83
C ALA A 344 -10.98 -47.62 -4.07
N ARG A 345 -11.85 -47.37 -3.08
CA ARG A 345 -12.57 -48.41 -2.34
C ARG A 345 -13.52 -49.21 -3.24
N LEU A 346 -14.23 -48.54 -4.15
CA LEU A 346 -15.15 -49.19 -5.08
C LEU A 346 -14.40 -50.09 -6.07
N ALA A 347 -13.29 -49.62 -6.64
CA ALA A 347 -12.45 -50.42 -7.54
C ALA A 347 -11.88 -51.65 -6.84
N ALA A 348 -11.45 -51.49 -5.58
CA ALA A 348 -10.96 -52.57 -4.74
C ALA A 348 -12.01 -53.66 -4.50
N ASN A 349 -13.20 -53.28 -4.03
CA ASN A 349 -14.27 -54.25 -3.73
C ASN A 349 -14.73 -55.01 -4.99
N ILE A 350 -14.81 -54.33 -6.14
CA ILE A 350 -15.18 -54.98 -7.41
C ILE A 350 -14.09 -55.98 -7.85
N HIS A 351 -12.82 -55.64 -7.64
CA HIS A 351 -11.71 -56.53 -7.96
C HIS A 351 -11.67 -57.77 -7.05
N ASP A 352 -11.94 -57.58 -5.76
CA ASP A 352 -11.79 -58.65 -4.78
C ASP A 352 -13.02 -59.58 -4.77
N ASP A 353 -14.25 -59.07 -4.88
CA ASP A 353 -15.45 -59.94 -4.81
C ASP A 353 -15.91 -60.40 -6.21
N ALA A 354 -16.22 -59.46 -7.10
CA ALA A 354 -16.90 -59.77 -8.36
C ALA A 354 -15.98 -60.51 -9.36
N LEU A 355 -14.71 -60.11 -9.43
CA LEU A 355 -13.73 -60.74 -10.33
C LEU A 355 -13.29 -62.12 -9.84
N GLN A 356 -13.26 -62.37 -8.52
CA GLN A 356 -13.00 -63.69 -7.96
C GLN A 356 -14.17 -64.65 -8.23
N ASP A 357 -15.41 -64.20 -8.00
CA ASP A 357 -16.62 -64.98 -8.28
C ASP A 357 -16.71 -65.37 -9.77
N LEU A 358 -16.44 -64.41 -10.67
CA LEU A 358 -16.38 -64.68 -12.11
C LEU A 358 -15.29 -65.68 -12.47
N THR A 359 -14.12 -65.59 -11.84
CA THR A 359 -13.02 -66.54 -12.06
C THR A 359 -13.41 -67.96 -11.60
N MET A 360 -14.11 -68.07 -10.47
CA MET A 360 -14.65 -69.35 -10.00
C MET A 360 -15.72 -69.89 -10.96
N LEU A 361 -16.58 -69.02 -11.48
CA LEU A 361 -17.62 -69.37 -12.44
C LEU A 361 -17.04 -69.88 -13.75
N VAL A 362 -16.00 -69.23 -14.28
CA VAL A 362 -15.25 -69.69 -15.47
C VAL A 362 -14.73 -71.10 -15.24
N ARG A 363 -14.09 -71.37 -14.09
CA ARG A 363 -13.56 -72.71 -13.77
C ARG A 363 -14.66 -73.78 -13.67
N ARG A 364 -15.83 -73.42 -13.14
CA ARG A 364 -16.98 -74.33 -13.06
C ARG A 364 -17.55 -74.65 -14.44
N PHE A 365 -17.68 -73.66 -15.32
CA PHE A 365 -18.14 -73.88 -16.69
C PHE A 365 -17.14 -74.70 -17.51
N ASP A 366 -15.83 -74.40 -17.39
CA ASP A 366 -14.78 -75.19 -18.06
C ASP A 366 -14.81 -76.65 -17.58
N ALA A 367 -15.06 -76.92 -16.28
CA ALA A 367 -15.19 -78.28 -15.74
C ALA A 367 -16.47 -79.01 -16.17
N ALA A 368 -17.54 -78.28 -16.48
CA ALA A 368 -18.81 -78.83 -16.96
C ALA A 368 -18.85 -79.04 -18.48
N GLY A 369 -17.83 -78.59 -19.22
CA GLY A 369 -17.80 -78.62 -20.68
C GLY A 369 -18.66 -77.53 -21.35
N ASP A 370 -19.10 -76.52 -20.59
CA ASP A 370 -19.89 -75.40 -21.09
C ASP A 370 -18.98 -74.27 -21.60
N ALA A 371 -18.54 -74.41 -22.84
CA ALA A 371 -17.64 -73.44 -23.47
C ALA A 371 -18.29 -72.06 -23.68
N GLU A 372 -19.61 -72.02 -23.89
CA GLU A 372 -20.35 -70.77 -24.12
C GLU A 372 -20.50 -69.99 -22.81
N GLY A 373 -20.89 -70.65 -21.71
CA GLY A 373 -20.93 -70.05 -20.38
C GLY A 373 -19.57 -69.54 -19.91
N ALA A 374 -18.49 -70.30 -20.16
CA ALA A 374 -17.13 -69.87 -19.83
C ALA A 374 -16.67 -68.65 -20.64
N ALA A 375 -17.05 -68.56 -21.93
CA ALA A 375 -16.72 -67.41 -22.78
C ALA A 375 -17.44 -66.12 -22.33
N VAL A 376 -18.71 -66.22 -21.95
CA VAL A 376 -19.50 -65.09 -21.43
C VAL A 376 -18.92 -64.59 -20.10
N ALA A 377 -18.60 -65.48 -19.16
CA ALA A 377 -18.01 -65.11 -17.88
C ALA A 377 -16.62 -64.45 -18.04
N ARG A 378 -15.78 -64.94 -18.97
CA ARG A 378 -14.51 -64.29 -19.33
C ARG A 378 -14.71 -62.88 -19.88
N HIS A 379 -15.68 -62.69 -20.78
CA HIS A 379 -15.98 -61.37 -21.35
C HIS A 379 -16.44 -60.36 -20.30
N ILE A 380 -17.28 -60.80 -19.34
CA ILE A 380 -17.74 -59.95 -18.23
C ILE A 380 -16.56 -59.58 -17.30
N ALA A 381 -15.68 -60.54 -17.00
CA ALA A 381 -14.49 -60.29 -16.21
C ALA A 381 -13.55 -59.27 -16.88
N ASP A 382 -13.35 -59.36 -18.19
CA ASP A 382 -12.49 -58.42 -18.92
C ASP A 382 -13.08 -57.01 -18.98
N ARG A 383 -14.40 -56.87 -19.14
CA ARG A 383 -15.08 -55.56 -19.01
C ARG A 383 -14.94 -54.96 -17.61
N LEU A 384 -15.10 -55.77 -16.56
CA LEU A 384 -14.95 -55.29 -15.18
C LEU A 384 -13.51 -54.89 -14.88
N ARG A 385 -12.50 -55.62 -15.39
CA ARG A 385 -11.09 -55.23 -15.29
C ARG A 385 -10.81 -53.90 -15.96
N ALA A 386 -11.39 -53.64 -17.14
CA ALA A 386 -11.24 -52.35 -17.81
C ALA A 386 -11.83 -51.20 -16.98
N ILE A 387 -13.04 -51.37 -16.44
CA ILE A 387 -13.70 -50.38 -15.58
C ILE A 387 -12.92 -50.13 -14.28
N CYS A 388 -12.33 -51.17 -13.68
CA CYS A 388 -11.48 -51.04 -12.48
C CYS A 388 -10.14 -50.36 -12.79
N GLY A 389 -9.58 -50.60 -13.99
CA GLY A 389 -8.36 -49.95 -14.46
C GLY A 389 -8.50 -48.43 -14.56
N ASP A 390 -9.66 -47.95 -15.03
CA ASP A 390 -9.98 -46.52 -15.11
C ASP A 390 -10.16 -45.85 -13.73
N LEU A 391 -10.21 -46.62 -12.64
CA LEU A 391 -10.44 -46.15 -11.26
C LEU A 391 -9.18 -46.16 -10.37
N ARG A 392 -7.98 -46.52 -10.89
CA ARG A 392 -6.76 -46.78 -10.09
C ARG A 392 -5.90 -45.53 -9.83
N LEU A 393 -5.27 -45.47 -8.64
CA LEU A 393 -4.56 -44.31 -8.07
C LEU A 393 -3.09 -44.20 -8.58
N PRO A 394 -2.68 -43.12 -9.27
CA PRO A 394 -1.33 -43.00 -9.87
C PRO A 394 -0.14 -42.95 -8.90
N ILE A 395 -0.36 -42.63 -7.63
CA ILE A 395 0.74 -42.34 -6.68
C ILE A 395 1.54 -43.60 -6.26
N LEU A 396 0.88 -44.76 -6.11
CA LEU A 396 1.54 -45.99 -5.64
C LEU A 396 2.37 -46.65 -6.76
N ASP A 397 1.92 -46.53 -8.01
CA ASP A 397 2.56 -47.16 -9.17
C ASP A 397 3.87 -46.43 -9.56
N ASP A 398 3.90 -45.09 -9.46
CA ASP A 398 5.04 -44.27 -9.90
C ASP A 398 6.14 -44.09 -8.84
N LEU A 399 5.79 -44.07 -7.56
CA LEU A 399 6.71 -43.69 -6.48
C LEU A 399 7.03 -44.82 -5.49
N GLY A 400 6.22 -45.89 -5.47
CA GLY A 400 6.38 -47.02 -4.56
C GLY A 400 5.88 -46.76 -3.13
N THR A 401 5.97 -47.78 -2.28
CA THR A 401 5.35 -47.81 -0.95
C THR A 401 5.83 -46.69 0.00
N GLY A 402 7.12 -46.36 -0.02
CA GLY A 402 7.71 -45.35 0.89
C GLY A 402 7.14 -43.94 0.68
N PRO A 403 7.28 -43.35 -0.53
CA PRO A 403 6.71 -42.03 -0.82
C PRO A 403 5.19 -41.97 -0.68
N ALA A 404 4.49 -43.09 -0.97
CA ALA A 404 3.04 -43.17 -0.76
C ALA A 404 2.67 -43.05 0.72
N LEU A 405 3.44 -43.66 1.63
CA LEU A 405 3.26 -43.53 3.08
C LEU A 405 3.64 -42.16 3.61
N GLU A 406 4.71 -41.56 3.11
CA GLU A 406 5.10 -40.18 3.44
C GLU A 406 3.97 -39.21 3.09
N TRP A 407 3.43 -39.33 1.86
CA TRP A 407 2.27 -38.56 1.44
C TRP A 407 1.06 -38.76 2.36
N LEU A 408 0.79 -40.00 2.75
CA LEU A 408 -0.33 -40.35 3.63
C LEU A 408 -0.18 -39.75 5.03
N VAL A 409 1.02 -39.82 5.61
CA VAL A 409 1.34 -39.27 6.94
C VAL A 409 1.25 -37.74 6.94
N GLU A 410 1.88 -37.07 5.98
CA GLU A 410 1.79 -35.61 5.85
C GLU A 410 0.34 -35.14 5.63
N ARG A 411 -0.46 -35.92 4.90
CA ARG A 411 -1.87 -35.63 4.67
C ARG A 411 -2.68 -35.74 5.95
N VAL A 412 -2.45 -36.78 6.73
CA VAL A 412 -3.18 -37.00 7.99
C VAL A 412 -2.76 -36.00 9.06
N GLU A 413 -1.48 -35.68 9.19
CA GLU A 413 -0.99 -34.65 10.11
C GLU A 413 -1.68 -33.29 9.84
N ARG A 414 -1.76 -32.89 8.57
CA ARG A 414 -2.44 -31.65 8.14
C ARG A 414 -3.95 -31.65 8.42
N LEU A 415 -4.61 -32.80 8.32
CA LEU A 415 -6.06 -32.92 8.50
C LEU A 415 -6.48 -33.08 9.97
N ALA A 416 -5.68 -33.80 10.76
CA ALA A 416 -5.95 -34.08 12.17
C ALA A 416 -5.47 -32.95 13.11
N GLY A 417 -4.53 -32.11 12.66
CA GLY A 417 -3.98 -31.01 13.46
C GLY A 417 -3.14 -31.47 14.66
N GLY A 418 -2.66 -32.71 14.63
CA GLY A 418 -1.81 -33.33 15.64
C GLY A 418 -0.62 -34.02 14.99
N GLU A 419 0.49 -34.07 15.70
CA GLU A 419 1.78 -34.59 15.21
C GLU A 419 1.67 -36.07 14.80
N VAL A 420 2.08 -36.38 13.57
CA VAL A 420 2.17 -37.76 13.04
C VAL A 420 3.59 -37.99 12.53
N GLN A 421 4.28 -38.98 13.07
CA GLN A 421 5.67 -39.28 12.73
C GLN A 421 5.75 -40.59 11.95
N LEU A 422 6.52 -40.59 10.86
CA LEU A 422 6.85 -41.79 10.09
C LEU A 422 8.28 -42.23 10.40
N GLU A 423 8.44 -43.43 10.96
CA GLU A 423 9.72 -44.09 11.11
C GLU A 423 9.79 -45.24 10.09
N ARG A 424 10.74 -45.21 9.14
CA ARG A 424 10.89 -46.24 8.10
C ARG A 424 12.30 -46.84 8.08
N GLY A 425 12.39 -48.14 7.83
CA GLY A 425 13.64 -48.86 7.54
C GLY A 425 13.99 -48.88 6.04
N ASP A 426 15.09 -49.56 5.68
CA ASP A 426 15.65 -49.57 4.31
C ASP A 426 14.67 -50.06 3.21
N ASP A 427 14.79 -49.45 2.02
CA ASP A 427 13.92 -49.57 0.84
C ASP A 427 13.96 -50.96 0.17
N VAL A 428 13.28 -51.95 0.75
CA VAL A 428 12.91 -53.18 0.04
C VAL A 428 11.51 -53.01 -0.51
N ARG A 429 11.38 -52.90 -1.84
CA ARG A 429 10.08 -52.78 -2.51
C ARG A 429 9.35 -54.14 -2.47
N PRO A 430 8.18 -54.24 -1.80
CA PRO A 430 7.38 -55.46 -1.84
C PRO A 430 6.85 -55.73 -3.26
N PRO A 431 6.40 -56.97 -3.56
CA PRO A 431 5.58 -57.23 -4.73
C PRO A 431 4.34 -56.33 -4.75
N ALA A 432 3.90 -55.88 -5.92
CA ALA A 432 2.82 -54.88 -6.07
C ALA A 432 1.52 -55.23 -5.31
N GLU A 433 1.17 -56.52 -5.21
CA GLU A 433 0.03 -57.00 -4.43
C GLU A 433 0.19 -56.76 -2.92
N VAL A 434 1.43 -56.90 -2.42
CA VAL A 434 1.79 -56.62 -1.02
C VAL A 434 1.87 -55.12 -0.78
N GLU A 435 2.36 -54.32 -1.74
CA GLU A 435 2.38 -52.85 -1.63
C GLU A 435 0.96 -52.29 -1.43
N LEU A 436 0.02 -52.75 -2.24
CA LEU A 436 -1.37 -52.32 -2.16
C LEU A 436 -2.04 -52.77 -0.85
N ALA A 437 -1.85 -54.03 -0.45
CA ALA A 437 -2.40 -54.56 0.79
C ALA A 437 -1.83 -53.80 2.01
N PHE A 438 -0.53 -53.55 2.02
CA PHE A 438 0.15 -52.81 3.08
C PHE A 438 -0.33 -51.35 3.16
N PHE A 439 -0.47 -50.68 2.01
CA PHE A 439 -0.98 -49.32 1.96
C PHE A 439 -2.42 -49.21 2.49
N ARG A 440 -3.28 -50.20 2.20
CA ARG A 440 -4.65 -50.28 2.76
C ARG A 440 -4.64 -50.45 4.29
N VAL A 441 -3.77 -51.32 4.81
CA VAL A 441 -3.61 -51.53 6.26
C VAL A 441 -3.14 -50.25 6.94
N ALA A 442 -2.17 -49.54 6.34
CA ALA A 442 -1.67 -48.29 6.87
C ALA A 442 -2.74 -47.18 6.89
N GLN A 443 -3.55 -47.07 5.82
CA GLN A 443 -4.67 -46.11 5.77
C GLN A 443 -5.69 -46.34 6.90
N GLU A 444 -6.16 -47.58 7.06
CA GLU A 444 -7.18 -47.91 8.05
C GLU A 444 -6.63 -47.82 9.48
N ALA A 445 -5.39 -48.26 9.69
CA ALA A 445 -4.72 -48.14 10.99
C ALA A 445 -4.54 -46.67 11.40
N LEU A 446 -4.12 -45.81 10.46
CA LEU A 446 -3.92 -44.39 10.71
C LEU A 446 -5.24 -43.64 10.91
N ALA A 447 -6.28 -43.98 10.14
CA ALA A 447 -7.64 -43.46 10.34
C ALA A 447 -8.19 -43.81 11.73
N ASN A 448 -8.02 -45.05 12.17
CA ASN A 448 -8.42 -45.49 13.51
C ASN A 448 -7.59 -44.81 14.61
N ALA A 449 -6.28 -44.64 14.41
CA ALA A 449 -5.41 -43.94 15.35
C ALA A 449 -5.81 -42.46 15.51
N VAL A 450 -6.20 -41.77 14.44
CA VAL A 450 -6.68 -40.39 14.51
C VAL A 450 -8.05 -40.31 15.19
N LYS A 451 -8.95 -41.23 14.87
CA LYS A 451 -10.32 -41.24 15.39
C LYS A 451 -10.39 -41.59 16.88
N HIS A 452 -9.49 -42.45 17.35
CA HIS A 452 -9.56 -43.02 18.70
C HIS A 452 -8.34 -42.70 19.58
N GLY A 453 -7.23 -42.26 19.00
CA GLY A 453 -5.98 -41.98 19.70
C GLY A 453 -5.79 -40.52 20.10
N ARG A 454 -4.60 -40.22 20.62
CA ARG A 454 -4.15 -38.86 20.96
C ARG A 454 -2.74 -38.65 20.38
N PRO A 455 -2.41 -37.44 19.90
CA PRO A 455 -1.07 -37.15 19.37
C PRO A 455 0.03 -37.28 20.44
N PRO A 456 1.28 -37.61 20.06
CA PRO A 456 1.72 -37.91 18.69
C PRO A 456 1.35 -39.34 18.25
N ILE A 457 0.99 -39.51 16.97
CA ILE A 457 0.76 -40.82 16.35
C ILE A 457 2.04 -41.23 15.61
N VAL A 458 2.60 -42.39 15.93
CA VAL A 458 3.83 -42.89 15.29
C VAL A 458 3.50 -44.08 14.40
N VAL A 459 3.90 -44.00 13.13
CA VAL A 459 3.82 -45.07 12.13
C VAL A 459 5.21 -45.69 11.99
N ARG A 460 5.34 -47.00 12.25
CA ARG A 460 6.60 -47.77 12.22
C ARG A 460 6.54 -48.91 11.23
#